data_AF-A0A945EBE9-F1
#
_entry.id   AF-A0A945EBE9-F1
#
_cell.length_a   1.000
_cell.length_b   1.000
_cell.length_c   1.000
_cell.angle_alpha   90.00
_cell.angle_beta   90.00
_cell.angle_gamma   90.00
#
_symmetry.space_group_name_H-M   'P 1'
#
loop_
_entity.id
_entity.type
_entity.pdbx_description
1 polymer ?
#
loop_
_entity_poly.entity_id
_entity_poly.type
_entity_poly.pdbx_seq_one_letter_code
_entity_poly.pdbx_strand_id
1 'polypeptide(L)'
;MKVIKIAKDHIIKKLSGPKFLPAGLFEMSQYFHHYEPIQFSRTVDKEGITVKSTNFQFGSIITNAKTEAELDEKIKDAILTSFDIPSSYKKEAKIHKVGEQQKEYAIA
;
A
#
# COMPACT_ATOMS: atom_id res chain seq x y z
N MET A 1 17.95 5.11 -9.79
CA MET A 1 17.26 3.87 -9.36
C MET A 1 15.72 3.90 -9.45
N LYS A 2 15.05 4.98 -9.91
CA LYS A 2 13.57 4.99 -10.06
C LYS A 2 13.06 4.44 -11.40
N VAL A 3 13.81 4.61 -12.49
CA VAL A 3 13.31 4.34 -13.85
C VAL A 3 13.24 2.84 -14.18
N ILE A 4 14.17 2.04 -13.66
CA ILE A 4 14.26 0.61 -13.95
C ILE A 4 13.09 -0.17 -13.34
N LYS A 5 12.64 0.19 -12.12
CA LYS A 5 11.46 -0.44 -11.50
C LYS A 5 10.19 -0.16 -12.29
N ILE A 6 9.98 1.10 -12.70
CA ILE A 6 8.79 1.51 -13.45
C ILE A 6 8.74 0.82 -14.82
N ALA A 7 9.89 0.67 -15.49
CA ALA A 7 9.97 -0.02 -16.77
C ALA A 7 9.64 -1.51 -16.64
N LYS A 8 10.15 -2.18 -15.60
CA LYS A 8 9.91 -3.61 -15.36
C LYS A 8 8.43 -3.88 -15.08
N ASP A 9 7.78 -3.05 -14.28
CA ASP A 9 6.35 -3.15 -14.00
C ASP A 9 5.49 -2.97 -15.26
N HIS A 10 5.88 -2.04 -16.14
CA HIS A 10 5.17 -1.82 -17.41
C HIS A 10 5.31 -3.01 -18.37
N ILE A 11 6.46 -3.69 -18.36
CA ILE A 11 6.71 -4.89 -19.18
C ILE A 11 5.85 -6.06 -18.68
N ILE A 12 5.76 -6.26 -17.36
CA ILE A 12 4.90 -7.30 -16.75
C ILE A 12 3.43 -7.05 -17.11
N LYS A 13 2.97 -5.80 -17.03
CA LYS A 13 1.58 -5.43 -17.40
C LYS A 13 1.28 -5.67 -18.88
N LYS A 14 2.28 -5.55 -19.76
CA LYS A 14 2.12 -5.73 -21.22
C LYS A 14 2.22 -7.19 -21.66
N LEU A 15 3.01 -8.03 -20.96
CA LEU A 15 3.16 -9.44 -21.29
C LEU A 15 1.98 -10.31 -20.82
N SER A 16 1.35 -9.98 -19.69
CA SER A 16 0.35 -10.87 -19.08
C SER A 16 -1.10 -10.60 -19.52
N GLY A 17 -1.32 -9.69 -20.47
CA GLY A 17 -2.65 -9.34 -20.98
C GLY A 17 -3.54 -8.62 -19.96
N PRO A 18 -4.67 -8.03 -20.40
CA PRO A 18 -5.55 -7.17 -19.60
C PRO A 18 -6.28 -7.88 -18.43
N LYS A 19 -5.91 -9.13 -18.11
CA LYS A 19 -6.55 -9.99 -17.12
C LYS A 19 -5.59 -10.61 -16.10
N PHE A 20 -4.32 -10.21 -16.07
CA PHE A 20 -3.43 -10.61 -14.99
C PHE A 20 -3.72 -9.76 -13.76
N LEU A 21 -4.72 -10.18 -13.00
CA LEU A 21 -4.89 -9.74 -11.63
C LEU A 21 -3.84 -10.50 -10.82
N PRO A 22 -2.83 -9.82 -10.23
CA PRO A 22 -1.93 -10.49 -9.30
C PRO A 22 -2.77 -11.16 -8.22
N ALA A 23 -2.45 -12.42 -7.87
CA ALA A 23 -3.12 -13.16 -6.81
C ALA A 23 -3.19 -12.34 -5.51
N GLY A 24 -2.17 -11.49 -5.29
CA GLY A 24 -2.13 -10.51 -4.22
C GLY A 24 -3.34 -9.58 -4.11
N LEU A 25 -4.02 -9.21 -5.20
CA LEU A 25 -5.25 -8.39 -5.10
C LEU A 25 -6.39 -9.16 -4.44
N PHE A 26 -6.50 -10.46 -4.75
CA PHE A 26 -7.48 -11.34 -4.12
C PHE A 26 -7.12 -11.59 -2.66
N GLU A 27 -5.85 -11.87 -2.36
CA GLU A 27 -5.36 -12.06 -0.99
C GLU A 27 -5.53 -10.79 -0.14
N MET A 28 -5.24 -9.62 -0.70
CA MET A 28 -5.49 -8.34 -0.07
C MET A 28 -6.98 -8.14 0.19
N SER A 29 -7.85 -8.49 -0.77
CA SER A 29 -9.30 -8.43 -0.57
C SER A 29 -9.77 -9.37 0.53
N GLN A 30 -9.27 -10.60 0.56
CA GLN A 30 -9.58 -11.55 1.63
C GLN A 30 -9.06 -11.08 2.99
N TYR A 31 -7.87 -10.47 3.02
CA TYR A 31 -7.30 -9.89 4.22
C TYR A 31 -8.23 -8.82 4.80
N PHE A 32 -8.59 -7.80 4.01
CA PHE A 32 -9.49 -6.75 4.49
C PHE A 32 -10.93 -7.22 4.78
N HIS A 33 -11.31 -8.41 4.28
CA HIS A 33 -12.60 -9.02 4.62
C HIS A 33 -12.56 -9.77 5.97
N HIS A 34 -11.42 -10.35 6.32
CA HIS A 34 -11.24 -11.12 7.57
C HIS A 34 -10.67 -10.29 8.71
N TYR A 35 -9.91 -9.25 8.39
CA TYR A 35 -9.22 -8.40 9.34
C TYR A 35 -9.73 -6.97 9.27
N GLU A 36 -9.54 -6.25 10.37
CA GLU A 36 -9.88 -4.84 10.45
C GLU A 36 -9.00 -3.98 9.51
N PRO A 37 -9.46 -2.75 9.17
CA PRO A 37 -8.64 -1.77 8.48
C PRO A 37 -7.25 -1.63 9.11
N ILE A 38 -6.21 -1.48 8.28
CA ILE A 38 -4.84 -1.38 8.79
C ILE A 38 -4.69 -0.02 9.47
N GLN A 39 -4.46 -0.04 10.77
CA GLN A 39 -4.23 1.12 11.60
C GLN A 39 -2.75 1.49 11.60
N PHE A 40 -2.48 2.78 11.51
CA PHE A 40 -1.13 3.33 11.58
C PHE A 40 -0.99 4.30 12.74
N SER A 41 0.00 4.04 13.59
CA SER A 41 0.48 5.00 14.57
C SER A 41 1.37 6.04 13.89
N ARG A 42 1.14 7.32 14.18
CA ARG A 42 1.87 8.46 13.60
C ARG A 42 2.81 9.05 14.63
N THR A 43 4.07 9.18 14.27
CA THR A 43 5.10 9.89 15.03
C THR A 43 5.66 11.02 14.16
N VAL A 44 5.80 12.22 14.73
CA VAL A 44 6.37 13.38 14.04
C VAL A 44 7.68 13.72 14.70
N ASP A 45 8.76 13.64 13.92
CA ASP A 45 10.13 13.89 14.37
C ASP A 45 10.78 14.98 13.53
N LYS A 46 12.02 15.36 13.88
CA LYS A 46 12.81 16.35 13.13
C LYS A 46 13.07 15.95 11.68
N GLU A 47 13.02 14.66 11.37
CA GLU A 47 13.26 14.12 10.02
C GLU A 47 11.98 13.99 9.16
N GLY A 48 10.80 14.18 9.75
CA GLY A 48 9.52 14.12 9.05
C GLY A 48 8.45 13.34 9.82
N ILE A 49 7.45 12.85 9.08
CA ILE A 49 6.34 12.06 9.60
C ILE A 49 6.67 10.59 9.39
N THR A 50 6.79 9.84 10.48
CA THR A 50 6.96 8.39 10.48
C THR A 50 5.66 7.72 10.88
N VAL A 51 5.25 6.69 10.15
CA VAL A 51 4.11 5.86 10.51
C VAL A 51 4.53 4.41 10.67
N LYS A 52 3.85 3.73 11.59
CA LYS A 52 4.02 2.30 11.84
C LYS A 52 2.66 1.62 11.94
N SER A 53 2.46 0.53 11.21
CA SER A 53 1.24 -0.27 11.34
C SER A 53 1.15 -0.94 12.71
N THR A 54 -0.02 -0.92 13.34
CA THR A 54 -0.23 -1.49 14.69
C THR A 54 -0.92 -2.84 14.66
N ASN A 55 -1.76 -3.12 13.66
CA ASN A 55 -2.60 -4.32 13.58
C ASN A 55 -2.40 -5.13 12.28
N PHE A 56 -1.29 -4.91 11.57
CA PHE A 56 -0.99 -5.62 10.33
C PHE A 56 -0.48 -7.04 10.60
N GLN A 57 -1.18 -8.06 10.13
CA GLN A 57 -0.86 -9.45 10.50
C GLN A 57 0.32 -10.03 9.73
N PHE A 58 0.61 -9.55 8.52
CA PHE A 58 1.73 -10.03 7.72
C PHE A 58 3.07 -9.36 8.09
N GLY A 59 3.13 -8.64 9.22
CA GLY A 59 4.37 -8.08 9.74
C GLY A 59 4.22 -6.65 10.25
N SER A 60 5.06 -5.74 9.76
CA SER A 60 5.00 -4.33 10.15
C SER A 60 5.38 -3.44 9.00
N ILE A 61 4.45 -2.56 8.62
CA ILE A 61 4.68 -1.52 7.62
C ILE A 61 5.19 -0.28 8.37
N ILE A 62 6.43 0.11 8.08
CA ILE A 62 7.04 1.32 8.62
C ILE A 62 7.41 2.20 7.44
N THR A 63 6.88 3.42 7.38
CA THR A 63 7.21 4.37 6.32
C THR A 63 7.46 5.75 6.92
N ASN A 64 8.35 6.52 6.27
CA ASN A 64 8.63 7.90 6.63
C ASN A 64 8.45 8.81 5.41
N ALA A 65 7.96 10.03 5.63
CA ALA A 65 7.82 11.03 4.58
C ALA A 65 7.91 12.44 5.14
N LYS A 66 8.29 13.39 4.29
CA LYS A 66 8.36 14.81 4.69
C LYS A 66 7.00 15.51 4.62
N THR A 67 6.07 14.95 3.83
CA THR A 67 4.73 15.51 3.61
C THR A 67 3.67 14.42 3.73
N GLU A 68 2.45 14.81 4.08
CA GLU A 68 1.33 13.86 4.20
C GLU A 68 0.93 13.23 2.86
N ALA A 69 1.11 13.94 1.75
CA ALA A 69 0.85 13.41 0.41
C ALA A 69 1.83 12.30 0.04
N GLU A 70 3.13 12.53 0.25
CA GLU A 70 4.17 11.50 0.04
C GLU A 70 3.97 10.31 0.99
N LEU A 71 3.53 10.57 2.22
CA LEU A 71 3.25 9.54 3.21
C LEU A 71 2.13 8.61 2.74
N ASP A 72 1.02 9.16 2.26
CA ASP A 72 -0.11 8.39 1.73
C ASP A 72 0.32 7.50 0.56
N GLU A 73 1.09 8.04 -0.38
CA GLU A 73 1.60 7.26 -1.50
C GLU A 73 2.52 6.12 -1.06
N LYS A 74 3.39 6.36 -0.07
CA LYS A 74 4.29 5.35 0.50
C LYS A 74 3.55 4.27 1.27
N ILE A 75 2.54 4.65 2.04
CA ILE A 75 1.72 3.67 2.78
C ILE A 75 1.00 2.76 1.78
N LYS A 76 0.33 3.32 0.78
CA LYS A 76 -0.33 2.53 -0.28
C LYS A 76 0.66 1.63 -1.01
N ASP A 77 1.84 2.13 -1.34
CA ASP A 77 2.90 1.35 -1.99
C ASP A 77 3.38 0.19 -1.12
N ALA A 78 3.57 0.43 0.17
CA ALA A 78 4.03 -0.57 1.11
C ALA A 78 2.96 -1.65 1.38
N ILE A 79 1.69 -1.26 1.46
CA ILE A 79 0.57 -2.22 1.53
C ILE A 79 0.60 -3.11 0.30
N LEU A 80 0.65 -2.54 -0.92
CA LEU A 80 0.70 -3.32 -2.16
C LEU A 80 1.91 -4.25 -2.22
N THR A 81 3.08 -3.75 -1.83
CA THR A 81 4.32 -4.54 -1.77
C THR A 81 4.19 -5.71 -0.80
N SER A 82 3.46 -5.53 0.31
CA SER A 82 3.24 -6.60 1.30
C SER A 82 2.36 -7.74 0.77
N PHE A 83 1.60 -7.49 -0.30
CA PHE A 83 0.77 -8.48 -1.00
C PHE A 83 1.39 -8.88 -2.36
N ASP A 84 2.67 -8.58 -2.61
CA ASP A 84 3.33 -8.81 -3.90
C ASP A 84 2.58 -8.19 -5.11
N ILE A 85 1.83 -7.11 -4.87
CA ILE A 85 1.11 -6.38 -5.90
C ILE A 85 2.03 -5.27 -6.44
N PRO A 86 2.29 -5.21 -7.76
CA PRO A 86 3.04 -4.11 -8.34
C PRO A 86 2.32 -2.78 -8.14
N SER A 87 3.07 -1.70 -7.88
CA SER A 87 2.55 -0.35 -7.67
C SER A 87 1.68 0.16 -8.82
N SER A 88 1.82 -0.42 -10.01
CA SER A 88 1.00 -0.14 -11.20
C SER A 88 -0.49 -0.51 -11.03
N TYR A 89 -0.83 -1.33 -10.04
CA TYR A 89 -2.20 -1.74 -9.70
C TYR A 89 -2.82 -0.89 -8.58
N LYS A 90 -2.19 0.23 -8.18
CA LYS A 90 -2.76 1.19 -7.19
C LYS A 90 -4.22 1.57 -7.47
N LYS A 91 -4.56 1.76 -8.74
CA LYS A 91 -5.94 2.09 -9.16
C LYS A 91 -6.92 0.93 -9.01
N GLU A 92 -6.42 -0.30 -9.17
CA GLU A 92 -7.22 -1.53 -9.12
C GLU A 92 -7.41 -2.01 -7.67
N ALA A 93 -6.42 -1.74 -6.81
CA ALA A 93 -6.44 -2.08 -5.39
C ALA A 93 -7.40 -1.24 -4.53
N LYS A 94 -7.81 -0.06 -5.01
CA LYS A 94 -8.76 0.85 -4.33
C LYS A 94 -8.49 1.01 -2.82
N ILE A 95 -7.23 1.18 -2.44
CA ILE A 95 -6.86 1.41 -1.04
C ILE A 95 -7.15 2.87 -0.70
N HIS A 96 -8.00 3.11 0.30
CA HIS A 96 -8.39 4.43 0.76
C HIS A 96 -8.12 4.59 2.26
N LYS A 97 -7.86 5.83 2.68
CA LYS A 97 -7.86 6.19 4.09
C LYS A 97 -9.29 6.10 4.61
N VAL A 98 -9.49 5.35 5.68
CA VAL A 98 -10.78 5.17 6.37
C VAL A 98 -10.66 5.58 7.84
N GLY A 99 -11.80 5.72 8.50
CA GLY A 99 -11.90 6.14 9.91
C GLY A 99 -11.87 7.66 10.11
N GLU A 100 -12.48 8.13 11.21
CA GLU A 100 -12.61 9.57 11.54
C GLU A 100 -11.26 10.27 11.71
N GLN A 101 -10.23 9.53 12.15
CA GLN A 101 -8.88 10.07 12.35
C GLN A 101 -7.97 9.97 11.13
N GLN A 102 -8.45 9.42 10.00
CA GLN A 102 -7.66 9.18 8.77
C GLN A 102 -6.34 8.41 8.98
N LYS A 103 -6.28 7.59 10.03
CA LYS A 103 -5.11 6.77 10.40
C LYS A 103 -5.24 5.33 9.92
N GLU A 104 -6.36 4.97 9.31
CA GLU A 104 -6.68 3.61 8.93
C GLU A 104 -6.73 3.50 7.41
N TYR A 105 -6.37 2.35 6.88
CA TYR A 105 -6.43 2.07 5.44
C TYR A 105 -7.23 0.80 5.20
N ALA A 106 -8.16 0.86 4.25
CA ALA A 106 -8.94 -0.29 3.80
C ALA A 106 -9.18 -0.22 2.29
N ILE A 107 -9.66 -1.32 1.73
CA ILE A 107 -10.20 -1.34 0.36
C ILE A 107 -11.63 -0.79 0.35
N ALA A 108 -12.00 -0.08 -0.71
CA ALA A 108 -13.36 0.46 -0.93
C ALA A 108 -14.06 -0.18 -2.14
#